data_AF-A0A9E2PFI5-F1
#
_entry.id   AF-A0A9E2PFI5-F1
#
_cell.length_a   1.000
_cell.length_b   1.000
_cell.length_c   1.000
_cell.angle_alpha   90.00
_cell.angle_beta   90.00
_cell.angle_gamma   90.00
#
_symmetry.space_group_name_H-M   'P 1'
#
loop_
_entity.id
_entity.type
_entity.pdbx_description
1 polymer ?
#
loop_
_entity_poly.entity_id
_entity_poly.type
_entity_poly.pdbx_seq_one_letter_code
_entity_poly.pdbx_strand_id
1 'polypeptide(L)'
;MDIETDPKHFIKAVTELGEKRPVLTTQAIFNDRGVKIIEKGVQVNAGLYERLMAHKLNVPLEQSVASTPTVTGALLRRQAEEVMRDVPFFERIAANPKTRNLLLDALTKLPLPDPIAFQLTLAYEVRPILFRHSVLMALFAAWMTQGMLVSRFDVSVASAAGLLHDIGMQHLDPVLLAPQSVIDRDQRRQLYSHPLVSTLLIERHHEYPRELLRAVREHHEFLDGSGYPGNLGGDAISPLGRILSLGELVTSLLASNEPACELRLRVLLRMNGHRYDAALVERVMQNTEPQTEGQSKGLAVMADPVNRLLEIDAILSAWPCELAGHADLSAARRDNLAAVAAQSAQLRRTLAAVGVAPQQLAQLGSEALDEFLQLELSLLVQESTWQLRSLARQTRRRWRLEADARYPDALQFWLDRADTLVASISGTAPVQLRVME
;
A
#
# COMPACT_ATOMS: atom_id res chain seq x y z
N MET A 1 -20.53 -11.46 0.49
CA MET A 1 -20.14 -11.02 -0.85
C MET A 1 -19.14 -12.07 -1.32
N ASP A 2 -19.54 -12.96 -2.24
CA ASP A 2 -18.63 -13.98 -2.74
C ASP A 2 -17.50 -13.28 -3.49
N ILE A 3 -16.29 -13.41 -2.96
CA ILE A 3 -15.08 -12.86 -3.57
C ILE A 3 -14.63 -13.91 -4.58
N GLU A 4 -15.20 -13.88 -5.77
CA GLU A 4 -14.76 -14.75 -6.84
C GLU A 4 -13.42 -14.20 -7.36
N THR A 5 -12.32 -14.83 -6.93
CA THR A 5 -10.98 -14.55 -7.43
C THR A 5 -10.91 -15.00 -8.88
N ASP A 6 -10.50 -14.12 -9.80
CA ASP A 6 -10.18 -14.54 -11.18
C ASP A 6 -8.97 -15.49 -11.12
N PRO A 7 -9.14 -16.79 -11.43
CA PRO A 7 -8.05 -17.75 -11.29
C PRO A 7 -6.96 -17.54 -12.36
N LYS A 8 -7.23 -16.74 -13.40
CA LYS A 8 -6.36 -16.49 -14.55
C LYS A 8 -4.95 -16.12 -14.17
N HIS A 9 -4.79 -15.11 -13.33
CA HIS A 9 -3.47 -14.54 -13.05
C HIS A 9 -2.62 -15.48 -12.20
N PHE A 10 -3.24 -16.17 -11.25
CA PHE A 10 -2.56 -17.16 -10.44
C PHE A 10 -2.17 -18.40 -11.27
N ILE A 11 -3.08 -18.95 -12.08
CA ILE A 11 -2.79 -20.08 -12.98
C ILE A 11 -1.63 -19.70 -13.92
N LYS A 12 -1.67 -18.51 -14.52
CA LYS A 12 -0.59 -18.03 -15.39
C LYS A 12 0.75 -18.02 -14.66
N ALA A 13 0.81 -17.44 -13.46
CA ALA A 13 2.04 -17.38 -12.68
C ALA A 13 2.56 -18.79 -12.31
N VAL A 14 1.67 -19.71 -11.92
CA VAL A 14 2.04 -21.11 -11.64
C VAL A 14 2.61 -21.80 -12.87
N THR A 15 2.00 -21.59 -14.05
CA THR A 15 2.52 -22.16 -15.30
C THR A 15 3.85 -21.55 -15.73
N GLU A 16 4.07 -20.24 -15.50
CA GLU A 16 5.35 -19.56 -15.71
C GLU A 16 6.44 -20.09 -14.79
N LEU A 17 6.12 -20.38 -13.51
CA LEU A 17 7.03 -21.06 -12.60
C LEU A 17 7.39 -22.45 -13.11
N GLY A 18 6.40 -23.17 -13.65
CA GLY A 18 6.53 -24.49 -14.25
C GLY A 18 7.50 -24.60 -15.43
N GLU A 19 7.71 -23.49 -16.14
CA GLU A 19 8.73 -23.37 -17.20
C GLU A 19 10.15 -23.22 -16.63
N LYS A 20 10.29 -22.59 -15.45
CA LYS A 20 11.59 -22.36 -14.82
C LYS A 20 12.07 -23.56 -14.02
N ARG A 21 11.15 -24.30 -13.40
CA ARG A 21 11.46 -25.39 -12.48
C ARG A 21 10.27 -26.35 -12.30
N PRO A 22 10.50 -27.58 -11.81
CA PRO A 22 9.41 -28.53 -11.60
C PRO A 22 8.33 -28.00 -10.66
N VAL A 23 7.09 -27.96 -11.16
CA VAL A 23 5.86 -27.78 -10.40
C VAL A 23 5.00 -29.00 -10.67
N LEU A 24 4.77 -29.83 -9.66
CA LEU A 24 4.06 -31.11 -9.82
C LEU A 24 2.72 -31.06 -9.10
N THR A 25 1.71 -31.70 -9.67
CA THR A 25 0.45 -31.93 -8.95
C THR A 25 0.64 -32.91 -7.80
N THR A 26 0.26 -32.53 -6.58
CA THR A 26 0.35 -33.36 -5.38
C THR A 26 -0.80 -34.36 -5.27
N GLN A 27 -1.89 -34.06 -5.95
CA GLN A 27 -3.11 -34.85 -6.06
C GLN A 27 -3.73 -34.69 -7.45
N ALA A 28 -4.67 -35.57 -7.80
CA ALA A 28 -5.44 -35.39 -9.03
C ALA A 28 -6.32 -34.13 -8.92
N ILE A 29 -6.37 -33.33 -9.99
CA ILE A 29 -7.17 -32.10 -10.05
C ILE A 29 -8.49 -32.42 -10.74
N PHE A 30 -9.59 -32.00 -10.13
CA PHE A 30 -10.95 -32.18 -10.62
C PHE A 30 -11.63 -30.83 -10.84
N ASN A 31 -12.53 -30.77 -11.81
CA ASN A 31 -13.44 -29.63 -11.94
C ASN A 31 -14.61 -29.71 -10.94
N ASP A 32 -15.40 -28.65 -10.86
CA ASP A 32 -16.61 -28.52 -10.05
C ASP A 32 -17.71 -29.56 -10.34
N ARG A 33 -17.61 -30.26 -11.48
CA ARG A 33 -18.48 -31.39 -11.86
C ARG A 33 -17.90 -32.75 -11.49
N GLY A 34 -16.77 -32.80 -10.80
CA GLY A 34 -16.10 -34.05 -10.38
C GLY A 34 -15.36 -34.77 -11.51
N VAL A 35 -15.13 -34.14 -12.67
CA VAL A 35 -14.35 -34.71 -13.76
C VAL A 35 -12.87 -34.44 -13.52
N LYS A 36 -12.05 -35.50 -13.55
CA LYS A 36 -10.58 -35.38 -13.44
C LYS A 36 -10.02 -34.68 -14.68
N ILE A 37 -9.34 -33.56 -14.45
CA ILE A 37 -8.69 -32.79 -15.50
C ILE A 37 -7.17 -33.00 -15.53
N ILE A 38 -6.52 -33.27 -14.40
CA ILE A 38 -5.06 -33.52 -14.36
C ILE A 38 -4.78 -34.66 -13.38
N GLU A 39 -3.89 -35.57 -13.75
CA GLU A 39 -3.45 -36.69 -12.89
C GLU A 39 -2.48 -36.22 -11.81
N LYS A 40 -2.35 -36.97 -10.72
CA LYS A 40 -1.28 -36.73 -9.72
C LYS A 40 0.12 -36.93 -10.33
N GLY A 41 1.07 -36.09 -9.94
CA GLY A 41 2.47 -36.16 -10.38
C GLY A 41 2.73 -35.54 -11.75
N VAL A 42 1.74 -34.89 -12.36
CA VAL A 42 1.89 -34.21 -13.65
C VAL A 42 2.59 -32.88 -13.45
N GLN A 43 3.52 -32.55 -14.35
CA GLN A 43 4.16 -31.24 -14.36
C GLN A 43 3.20 -30.18 -14.88
N VAL A 44 3.00 -29.12 -14.09
CA VAL A 44 2.26 -27.93 -14.46
C VAL A 44 3.20 -26.97 -15.17
N ASN A 45 2.87 -26.58 -16.40
CA ASN A 45 3.65 -25.69 -17.27
C ASN A 45 2.70 -24.93 -18.22
N ALA A 46 3.23 -24.09 -19.12
CA ALA A 46 2.42 -23.26 -20.01
C ALA A 46 1.47 -24.08 -20.90
N GLY A 47 1.83 -25.32 -21.25
CA GLY A 47 0.98 -26.22 -22.04
C GLY A 47 -0.31 -26.65 -21.34
N LEU A 48 -0.38 -26.56 -20.01
CA LEU A 48 -1.60 -26.86 -19.24
C LEU A 48 -2.45 -25.62 -18.92
N TYR A 49 -2.00 -24.42 -19.30
CA TYR A 49 -2.69 -23.16 -19.00
C TYR A 49 -4.14 -23.16 -19.50
N GLU A 50 -4.35 -23.38 -20.80
CA GLU A 50 -5.69 -23.37 -21.42
C GLU A 50 -6.61 -24.43 -20.79
N ARG A 51 -6.05 -25.60 -20.47
CA ARG A 51 -6.80 -26.69 -19.83
C ARG A 51 -7.25 -26.33 -18.42
N LEU A 52 -6.38 -25.72 -17.63
CA LEU A 52 -6.71 -25.24 -16.28
C LEU A 52 -7.73 -24.10 -16.33
N MET A 53 -7.59 -23.18 -17.29
CA MET A 53 -8.50 -22.04 -17.47
C MET A 53 -9.90 -22.44 -17.93
N ALA A 54 -10.03 -23.52 -18.70
CA ALA A 54 -11.32 -24.00 -19.20
C ALA A 54 -12.22 -24.60 -18.10
N HIS A 55 -11.75 -24.76 -16.86
CA HIS A 55 -12.45 -25.48 -15.81
C HIS A 55 -12.41 -24.75 -14.46
N LYS A 56 -13.58 -24.59 -13.83
CA LYS A 56 -13.64 -24.20 -12.41
C LYS A 56 -13.17 -25.39 -11.56
N LEU A 57 -12.08 -25.21 -10.82
CA LEU A 57 -11.47 -26.27 -10.02
C LEU A 57 -12.25 -26.48 -8.72
N ASN A 58 -12.43 -27.74 -8.30
CA ASN A 58 -13.06 -28.06 -7.02
C ASN A 58 -12.16 -27.69 -5.83
N VAL A 59 -10.87 -27.98 -5.97
CA VAL A 59 -9.85 -27.58 -5.00
C VAL A 59 -8.97 -26.49 -5.64
N PRO A 60 -8.68 -25.38 -4.93
CA PRO A 60 -7.80 -24.34 -5.43
C PRO A 60 -6.43 -24.89 -5.87
N LEU A 61 -5.86 -24.30 -6.93
CA LEU A 61 -4.65 -24.84 -7.56
C LEU A 61 -3.47 -24.88 -6.59
N GLU A 62 -3.31 -23.85 -5.75
CA GLU A 62 -2.25 -23.72 -4.74
C GLU A 62 -2.24 -24.85 -3.70
N GLN A 63 -3.37 -25.54 -3.50
CA GLN A 63 -3.46 -26.70 -2.60
C GLN A 63 -3.16 -28.02 -3.32
N SER A 64 -3.10 -28.00 -4.65
CA SER A 64 -2.97 -29.20 -5.48
C SER A 64 -1.62 -29.29 -6.19
N VAL A 65 -0.71 -28.34 -5.95
CA VAL A 65 0.62 -28.28 -6.58
C VAL A 65 1.71 -28.09 -5.54
N ALA A 66 2.90 -28.56 -5.85
CA ALA A 66 4.11 -28.30 -5.08
C ALA A 66 5.31 -28.11 -5.99
N SER A 67 6.33 -27.42 -5.49
CA SER A 67 7.59 -27.22 -6.19
C SER A 67 8.74 -27.30 -5.19
N THR A 68 9.77 -28.09 -5.48
CA THR A 68 10.90 -28.30 -4.58
C THR A 68 12.21 -27.80 -5.21
N PRO A 69 13.04 -27.03 -4.49
CA PRO A 69 12.83 -26.54 -3.11
C PRO A 69 11.77 -25.42 -3.03
N THR A 70 11.09 -25.34 -1.87
CA THR A 70 10.23 -24.20 -1.51
C THR A 70 11.02 -23.15 -0.73
N VAL A 71 10.42 -21.98 -0.55
CA VAL A 71 10.83 -21.00 0.45
C VAL A 71 10.81 -21.66 1.83
N THR A 72 11.91 -21.51 2.56
CA THR A 72 12.10 -22.02 3.91
C THR A 72 12.42 -20.87 4.86
N GLY A 73 12.33 -21.12 6.18
CA GLY A 73 12.80 -20.17 7.19
C GLY A 73 14.27 -19.75 6.99
N ALA A 74 15.13 -20.66 6.52
CA ALA A 74 16.53 -20.34 6.21
C ALA A 74 16.68 -19.36 5.03
N LEU A 75 15.86 -19.52 3.97
CA LEU A 75 15.82 -18.57 2.87
C LEU A 75 15.27 -17.21 3.33
N LEU A 76 14.17 -17.20 4.11
CA LEU A 76 13.61 -15.96 4.67
C LEU A 76 14.63 -15.22 5.53
N ARG A 77 15.40 -15.94 6.36
CA ARG A 77 16.49 -15.36 7.16
C ARG A 77 17.53 -14.68 6.30
N ARG A 78 17.99 -15.35 5.23
CA ARG A 78 18.96 -14.80 4.30
C ARG A 78 18.42 -13.54 3.60
N GLN A 79 17.17 -13.58 3.14
CA GLN A 79 16.51 -12.45 2.49
C GLN A 79 16.32 -11.27 3.44
N ALA A 80 16.00 -11.53 4.70
CA ALA A 80 15.94 -10.50 5.74
C ALA A 80 17.31 -9.87 6.03
N GLU A 81 18.38 -10.67 6.08
CA GLU A 81 19.74 -10.17 6.24
C GLU A 81 20.20 -9.32 5.05
N GLU A 82 19.81 -9.69 3.82
CA GLU A 82 20.02 -8.90 2.61
C GLU A 82 19.27 -7.56 2.69
N VAL A 83 17.97 -7.58 3.03
CA VAL A 83 17.16 -6.36 3.24
C VAL A 83 17.76 -5.43 4.30
N MET A 84 18.20 -5.98 5.44
CA MET A 84 18.85 -5.20 6.50
C MET A 84 20.18 -4.58 6.07
N ARG A 85 20.82 -5.10 5.03
CA ARG A 85 22.06 -4.54 4.47
C ARG A 85 21.76 -3.48 3.40
N ASP A 86 20.75 -3.73 2.58
CA ASP A 86 20.43 -2.90 1.42
C ASP A 86 19.61 -1.65 1.80
N VAL A 87 18.91 -1.69 2.94
CA VAL A 87 18.01 -0.60 3.36
C VAL A 87 18.47 -0.03 4.71
N PRO A 88 19.06 1.18 4.73
CA PRO A 88 19.65 1.78 5.94
C PRO A 88 18.71 1.84 7.16
N PHE A 89 17.42 2.12 6.93
CA PHE A 89 16.41 2.06 7.99
C PHE A 89 16.39 0.70 8.71
N PHE A 90 16.39 -0.40 7.96
CA PHE A 90 16.35 -1.75 8.53
C PHE A 90 17.66 -2.14 9.22
N GLU A 91 18.80 -1.61 8.75
CA GLU A 91 20.07 -1.72 9.45
C GLU A 91 20.00 -1.06 10.83
N ARG A 92 19.50 0.19 10.88
CA ARG A 92 19.40 0.99 12.12
C ARG A 92 18.49 0.35 13.16
N ILE A 93 17.27 -0.05 12.79
CA ILE A 93 16.33 -0.66 13.75
C ILE A 93 16.85 -2.01 14.29
N ALA A 94 17.75 -2.66 13.55
CA ALA A 94 18.38 -3.93 13.90
C ALA A 94 19.83 -3.78 14.37
N ALA A 95 20.28 -2.57 14.73
CA ALA A 95 21.66 -2.33 15.18
C ALA A 95 21.99 -3.08 16.49
N ASN A 96 21.00 -3.23 17.38
CA ASN A 96 21.17 -4.03 18.60
C ASN A 96 21.14 -5.54 18.26
N PRO A 97 22.17 -6.33 18.62
CA PRO A 97 22.21 -7.75 18.29
C PRO A 97 21.04 -8.59 18.84
N LYS A 98 20.51 -8.24 20.02
CA LYS A 98 19.33 -8.95 20.58
C LYS A 98 18.09 -8.66 19.74
N THR A 99 17.88 -7.41 19.35
CA THR A 99 16.78 -7.02 18.46
C THR A 99 16.94 -7.69 17.11
N ARG A 100 18.14 -7.63 16.50
CA ARG A 100 18.42 -8.30 15.22
C ARG A 100 18.06 -9.78 15.25
N ASN A 101 18.54 -10.50 16.26
CA ASN A 101 18.25 -11.92 16.42
C ASN A 101 16.76 -12.19 16.64
N LEU A 102 16.06 -11.34 17.41
CA LEU A 102 14.62 -11.45 17.59
C LEU A 102 13.86 -11.33 16.25
N LEU A 103 14.19 -10.33 15.44
CA LEU A 103 13.53 -10.11 14.13
C LEU A 103 13.82 -11.25 13.15
N LEU A 104 15.08 -11.69 13.06
CA LEU A 104 15.47 -12.80 12.20
C LEU A 104 14.83 -14.12 12.65
N ASP A 105 14.80 -14.40 13.96
CA ASP A 105 14.14 -15.58 14.50
C ASP A 105 12.64 -15.59 14.23
N ALA A 106 11.99 -14.43 14.33
CA ALA A 106 10.55 -14.29 14.10
C ALA A 106 10.16 -14.75 12.69
N LEU A 107 10.97 -14.44 11.67
CA LEU A 107 10.83 -14.91 10.30
C LEU A 107 11.28 -16.37 10.11
N THR A 108 12.42 -16.75 10.70
CA THR A 108 13.03 -18.07 10.48
C THR A 108 12.16 -19.20 11.03
N LYS A 109 11.46 -18.95 12.14
CA LYS A 109 10.66 -19.95 12.85
C LYS A 109 9.17 -19.92 12.46
N LEU A 110 8.81 -19.16 11.43
CA LEU A 110 7.42 -19.10 10.97
C LEU A 110 6.94 -20.49 10.53
N PRO A 111 5.72 -20.89 10.94
CA PRO A 111 5.09 -22.05 10.34
C PRO A 111 4.80 -21.74 8.87
N LEU A 112 5.30 -22.58 7.97
CA LEU A 112 5.09 -22.48 6.53
C LEU A 112 4.45 -23.78 6.02
N PRO A 113 3.12 -23.94 6.15
CA PRO A 113 2.41 -25.04 5.52
C PRO A 113 2.72 -25.08 4.02
N ASP A 114 2.74 -26.27 3.42
CA ASP A 114 3.18 -26.45 2.02
C ASP A 114 2.51 -25.49 1.02
N PRO A 115 1.18 -25.21 1.08
CA PRO A 115 0.55 -24.25 0.16
C PRO A 115 1.04 -22.81 0.34
N ILE A 116 1.37 -22.40 1.57
CA ILE A 116 1.93 -21.07 1.85
C ILE A 116 3.38 -21.00 1.40
N ALA A 117 4.18 -22.03 1.71
CA ALA A 117 5.56 -22.14 1.24
C ALA A 117 5.63 -22.10 -0.29
N PHE A 118 4.72 -22.80 -0.98
CA PHE A 118 4.60 -22.76 -2.44
C PHE A 118 4.28 -21.34 -2.96
N GLN A 119 3.27 -20.67 -2.41
CA GLN A 119 2.89 -19.32 -2.81
C GLN A 119 4.01 -18.30 -2.60
N LEU A 120 4.70 -18.35 -1.46
CA LEU A 120 5.90 -17.53 -1.21
C LEU A 120 7.00 -17.84 -2.22
N THR A 121 7.13 -19.10 -2.66
CA THR A 121 8.12 -19.46 -3.68
C THR A 121 7.75 -18.94 -5.05
N LEU A 122 6.46 -18.99 -5.39
CA LEU A 122 5.95 -18.35 -6.60
C LEU A 122 6.22 -16.84 -6.57
N ALA A 123 6.01 -16.19 -5.42
CA ALA A 123 6.32 -14.77 -5.26
C ALA A 123 7.82 -14.52 -5.44
N TYR A 124 8.69 -15.30 -4.78
CA TYR A 124 10.15 -15.17 -4.89
C TYR A 124 10.65 -15.29 -6.35
N GLU A 125 10.13 -16.24 -7.12
CA GLU A 125 10.65 -16.59 -8.46
C GLU A 125 10.00 -15.80 -9.61
N VAL A 126 8.73 -15.41 -9.45
CA VAL A 126 7.93 -14.80 -10.53
C VAL A 126 7.56 -13.35 -10.19
N ARG A 127 7.47 -12.99 -8.91
CA ARG A 127 7.07 -11.66 -8.41
C ARG A 127 8.06 -11.10 -7.39
N PRO A 128 9.37 -10.98 -7.70
CA PRO A 128 10.41 -10.70 -6.71
C PRO A 128 10.20 -9.37 -5.94
N ILE A 129 9.59 -8.37 -6.57
CA ILE A 129 9.23 -7.09 -5.90
C ILE A 129 8.21 -7.33 -4.78
N LEU A 130 7.17 -8.12 -5.05
CA LEU A 130 6.13 -8.47 -4.07
C LEU A 130 6.71 -9.29 -2.91
N PHE A 131 7.59 -10.26 -3.22
CA PHE A 131 8.26 -11.05 -2.21
C PHE A 131 9.17 -10.18 -1.32
N ARG A 132 9.93 -9.26 -1.93
CA ARG A 132 10.80 -8.34 -1.18
C ARG A 132 9.99 -7.41 -0.27
N HIS A 133 8.86 -6.88 -0.75
CA HIS A 133 7.90 -6.10 0.07
C HIS A 133 7.41 -6.90 1.27
N SER A 134 7.05 -8.16 1.06
CA SER A 134 6.59 -9.07 2.12
C SER A 134 7.67 -9.26 3.21
N VAL A 135 8.94 -9.39 2.83
CA VAL A 135 10.06 -9.50 3.80
C VAL A 135 10.27 -8.19 4.57
N LEU A 136 10.21 -7.03 3.91
CA LEU A 136 10.28 -5.72 4.58
C LEU A 136 9.15 -5.56 5.60
N MET A 137 7.92 -5.92 5.20
CA MET A 137 6.73 -5.83 6.04
C MET A 137 6.80 -6.76 7.25
N ALA A 138 7.30 -7.98 7.07
CA ALA A 138 7.53 -8.90 8.18
C ALA A 138 8.52 -8.33 9.21
N LEU A 139 9.65 -7.79 8.75
CA LEU A 139 10.65 -7.15 9.63
C LEU A 139 10.09 -5.91 10.34
N PHE A 140 9.37 -5.07 9.61
CA PHE A 140 8.76 -3.86 10.16
C PHE A 140 7.73 -4.20 11.23
N ALA A 141 6.80 -5.12 10.95
CA ALA A 141 5.76 -5.52 11.89
C ALA A 141 6.33 -6.15 13.16
N ALA A 142 7.35 -7.01 13.03
CA ALA A 142 8.07 -7.59 14.16
C ALA A 142 8.76 -6.52 15.01
N TRP A 143 9.41 -5.54 14.38
CA TRP A 143 10.08 -4.44 15.07
C TRP A 143 9.11 -3.48 15.75
N MET A 144 7.96 -3.19 15.15
CA MET A 144 6.95 -2.34 15.77
C MET A 144 6.27 -3.02 16.96
N THR A 145 6.20 -4.35 16.93
CA THR A 145 5.52 -5.13 17.99
C THR A 145 6.42 -5.40 19.19
N GLN A 146 7.75 -5.51 19.02
CA GLN A 146 8.65 -5.84 20.14
C GLN A 146 8.66 -4.78 21.27
N GLY A 147 8.76 -5.27 22.52
CA GLY A 147 8.83 -4.48 23.75
C GLY A 147 8.94 -5.37 25.00
N MET A 148 9.12 -4.77 26.18
CA MET A 148 9.39 -5.53 27.43
C MET A 148 8.27 -6.47 27.87
N LEU A 149 7.00 -6.16 27.53
CA LEU A 149 5.83 -6.94 27.93
C LEU A 149 5.27 -7.81 26.80
N VAL A 150 5.97 -7.91 25.68
CA VAL A 150 5.51 -8.59 24.47
C VAL A 150 6.19 -9.95 24.35
N SER A 151 5.41 -11.00 24.08
CA SER A 151 5.95 -12.34 23.94
C SER A 151 6.63 -12.53 22.58
N ARG A 152 7.52 -13.51 22.48
CA ARG A 152 8.10 -13.91 21.17
C ARG A 152 7.03 -14.40 20.20
N PHE A 153 5.94 -14.99 20.73
CA PHE A 153 4.81 -15.42 19.93
C PHE A 153 4.14 -14.22 19.25
N ASP A 154 3.88 -13.13 19.97
CA ASP A 154 3.27 -11.92 19.40
C ASP A 154 4.14 -11.30 18.29
N VAL A 155 5.46 -11.29 18.49
CA VAL A 155 6.42 -10.82 17.46
C VAL A 155 6.40 -11.74 16.23
N SER A 156 6.33 -13.07 16.42
CA SER A 156 6.18 -14.03 15.33
C SER A 156 4.85 -13.87 14.60
N VAL A 157 3.74 -13.62 15.30
CA VAL A 157 2.43 -13.36 14.71
C VAL A 157 2.46 -12.08 13.88
N ALA A 158 3.07 -11.01 14.39
CA ALA A 158 3.23 -9.77 13.65
C ALA A 158 4.11 -9.96 12.39
N SER A 159 5.22 -10.69 12.53
CA SER A 159 6.09 -11.03 11.41
C SER A 159 5.35 -11.84 10.33
N ALA A 160 4.51 -12.80 10.73
CA ALA A 160 3.72 -13.60 9.81
C ALA A 160 2.64 -12.75 9.12
N ALA A 161 1.98 -11.86 9.86
CA ALA A 161 1.00 -10.93 9.29
C ALA A 161 1.64 -10.03 8.24
N GLY A 162 2.83 -9.47 8.53
CA GLY A 162 3.60 -8.69 7.57
C GLY A 162 4.08 -9.50 6.36
N LEU A 163 4.48 -10.77 6.54
CA LEU A 163 4.91 -11.61 5.42
C LEU A 163 3.76 -12.00 4.48
N LEU A 164 2.54 -12.13 5.02
CA LEU A 164 1.41 -12.72 4.30
C LEU A 164 0.33 -11.71 3.90
N HIS A 165 0.43 -10.43 4.31
CA HIS A 165 -0.62 -9.43 4.08
C HIS A 165 -1.07 -9.32 2.62
N ASP A 166 -0.11 -9.44 1.70
CA ASP A 166 -0.29 -9.28 0.26
C ASP A 166 -0.26 -10.58 -0.54
N ILE A 167 -0.37 -11.75 0.10
CA ILE A 167 -0.34 -13.03 -0.62
C ILE A 167 -1.45 -13.13 -1.70
N GLY A 168 -2.60 -12.48 -1.46
CA GLY A 168 -3.71 -12.36 -2.40
C GLY A 168 -3.37 -11.56 -3.67
N MET A 169 -2.34 -10.70 -3.66
CA MET A 169 -1.91 -9.93 -4.83
C MET A 169 -1.46 -10.83 -6.00
N GLN A 170 -1.07 -12.08 -5.71
CA GLN A 170 -0.70 -13.06 -6.74
C GLN A 170 -1.88 -13.48 -7.63
N HIS A 171 -3.12 -13.27 -7.17
CA HIS A 171 -4.35 -13.56 -7.91
C HIS A 171 -4.85 -12.38 -8.74
N LEU A 172 -4.20 -11.21 -8.67
CA LEU A 172 -4.61 -10.02 -9.40
C LEU A 172 -3.84 -9.84 -10.71
N ASP A 173 -4.34 -8.95 -11.56
CA ASP A 173 -3.68 -8.60 -12.81
C ASP A 173 -2.24 -8.10 -12.55
N PRO A 174 -1.21 -8.74 -13.15
CA PRO A 174 0.17 -8.26 -13.08
C PRO A 174 0.36 -6.77 -13.33
N VAL A 175 -0.49 -6.16 -14.18
CA VAL A 175 -0.40 -4.73 -14.49
C VAL A 175 -0.62 -3.84 -13.26
N LEU A 176 -1.33 -4.32 -12.24
CA LEU A 176 -1.55 -3.60 -10.98
C LEU A 176 -0.28 -3.50 -10.13
N LEU A 177 0.65 -4.44 -10.32
CA LEU A 177 1.95 -4.43 -9.66
C LEU A 177 2.98 -3.56 -10.41
N ALA A 178 2.62 -3.07 -11.61
CA ALA A 178 3.53 -2.27 -12.42
C ALA A 178 3.51 -0.80 -11.96
N PRO A 179 4.66 -0.20 -11.63
CA PRO A 179 4.73 1.12 -11.00
C PRO A 179 4.24 2.31 -11.84
N GLN A 180 4.02 2.13 -13.14
CA GLN A 180 3.55 3.19 -14.04
C GLN A 180 2.14 2.96 -14.60
N SER A 181 1.43 1.90 -14.21
CA SER A 181 0.12 1.63 -14.76
C SER A 181 -0.91 2.69 -14.33
N VAL A 182 -1.74 3.10 -15.29
CA VAL A 182 -2.97 3.83 -15.01
C VAL A 182 -4.03 2.76 -14.79
N ILE A 183 -4.48 2.61 -13.56
CA ILE A 183 -5.49 1.59 -13.22
C ILE A 183 -6.89 2.10 -13.53
N ASP A 184 -7.66 1.29 -14.25
CA ASP A 184 -9.07 1.55 -14.48
C ASP A 184 -9.93 1.20 -13.24
N ARG A 185 -11.24 1.35 -13.37
CA ARG A 185 -12.19 1.12 -12.27
C ARG A 185 -12.24 -0.34 -11.82
N ASP A 186 -12.19 -1.28 -12.76
CA ASP A 186 -12.30 -2.70 -12.47
C ASP A 186 -11.01 -3.22 -11.86
N GLN A 187 -9.87 -2.75 -12.39
CA GLN A 187 -8.54 -2.91 -11.84
C GLN A 187 -8.43 -2.40 -10.39
N ARG A 188 -9.00 -1.23 -10.08
CA ARG A 188 -9.05 -0.73 -8.70
C ARG A 188 -9.93 -1.59 -7.79
N ARG A 189 -11.05 -2.09 -8.30
CA ARG A 189 -11.92 -2.99 -7.53
C ARG A 189 -11.21 -4.31 -7.19
N GLN A 190 -10.43 -4.84 -8.13
CA GLN A 190 -9.56 -6.00 -7.90
C GLN A 190 -8.47 -5.68 -6.87
N LEU A 191 -7.83 -4.52 -6.97
CA LEU A 191 -6.84 -4.09 -5.98
C LEU A 191 -7.46 -4.04 -4.57
N TYR A 192 -8.60 -3.39 -4.39
CA TYR A 192 -9.22 -3.27 -3.06
C TYR A 192 -9.71 -4.60 -2.46
N SER A 193 -9.83 -5.66 -3.24
CA SER A 193 -10.23 -6.96 -2.73
C SER A 193 -9.07 -7.81 -2.19
N HIS A 194 -7.81 -7.47 -2.48
CA HIS A 194 -6.68 -8.31 -2.07
C HIS A 194 -6.57 -8.55 -0.56
N PRO A 195 -6.89 -7.61 0.37
CA PRO A 195 -6.81 -7.92 1.80
C PRO A 195 -7.76 -9.06 2.17
N LEU A 196 -8.92 -9.11 1.51
CA LEU A 196 -9.90 -10.17 1.69
C LEU A 196 -9.44 -11.49 1.05
N VAL A 197 -8.85 -11.44 -0.14
CA VAL A 197 -8.28 -12.63 -0.81
C VAL A 197 -7.14 -13.21 0.03
N SER A 198 -6.20 -12.39 0.51
CA SER A 198 -5.13 -12.80 1.42
C SER A 198 -5.69 -13.47 2.66
N THR A 199 -6.71 -12.87 3.29
CA THR A 199 -7.37 -13.45 4.47
C THR A 199 -7.96 -14.84 4.17
N LEU A 200 -8.67 -14.99 3.05
CA LEU A 200 -9.28 -16.28 2.63
C LEU A 200 -8.25 -17.37 2.32
N LEU A 201 -7.06 -17.00 1.84
CA LEU A 201 -5.99 -17.95 1.59
C LEU A 201 -5.35 -18.43 2.89
N ILE A 202 -5.16 -17.52 3.84
CA ILE A 202 -4.50 -17.79 5.12
C ILE A 202 -5.42 -18.51 6.10
N GLU A 203 -6.73 -18.20 6.13
CA GLU A 203 -7.68 -18.78 7.11
C GLU A 203 -7.83 -20.31 7.02
N ARG A 204 -7.38 -20.90 5.92
CA ARG A 204 -7.36 -22.35 5.68
C ARG A 204 -6.32 -23.08 6.52
N HIS A 205 -5.41 -22.35 7.15
CA HIS A 205 -4.26 -22.87 7.89
C HIS A 205 -4.40 -22.54 9.38
N HIS A 206 -4.57 -23.57 10.21
CA HIS A 206 -4.83 -23.48 11.64
C HIS A 206 -3.63 -22.95 12.45
N GLU A 207 -2.45 -22.94 11.84
CA GLU A 207 -1.20 -22.40 12.40
C GLU A 207 -1.23 -20.88 12.54
N TYR A 208 -2.13 -20.18 11.82
CA TYR A 208 -2.25 -18.72 11.88
C TYR A 208 -3.42 -18.28 12.75
N PRO A 209 -3.18 -17.44 13.77
CA PRO A 209 -4.21 -17.02 14.70
C PRO A 209 -5.14 -15.95 14.08
N ARG A 210 -6.30 -15.75 14.69
CA ARG A 210 -7.33 -14.82 14.19
C ARG A 210 -6.87 -13.37 14.15
N GLU A 211 -5.98 -13.00 15.07
CA GLU A 211 -5.38 -11.68 15.17
C GLU A 211 -4.54 -11.36 13.92
N LEU A 212 -3.83 -12.35 13.37
CA LEU A 212 -3.12 -12.23 12.10
C LEU A 212 -4.10 -12.00 10.96
N LEU A 213 -5.13 -12.83 10.84
CA LEU A 213 -6.15 -12.72 9.80
C LEU A 213 -6.84 -11.36 9.82
N ARG A 214 -7.16 -10.86 11.02
CA ARG A 214 -7.74 -9.54 11.22
C ARG A 214 -6.80 -8.45 10.74
N ALA A 215 -5.52 -8.48 11.12
CA ALA A 215 -4.55 -7.49 10.67
C ALA A 215 -4.34 -7.51 9.16
N VAL A 216 -4.25 -8.70 8.55
CA VAL A 216 -4.17 -8.87 7.10
C VAL A 216 -5.41 -8.29 6.40
N ARG A 217 -6.60 -8.35 7.00
CA ARG A 217 -7.78 -7.70 6.43
C ARG A 217 -7.75 -6.17 6.55
N GLU A 218 -7.13 -5.66 7.61
CA GLU A 218 -7.16 -4.26 8.03
C GLU A 218 -5.96 -3.42 7.55
N HIS A 219 -4.98 -4.00 6.85
CA HIS A 219 -3.71 -3.32 6.55
C HIS A 219 -3.83 -2.13 5.58
N HIS A 220 -5.00 -1.90 4.97
CA HIS A 220 -5.31 -0.69 4.21
C HIS A 220 -6.38 0.20 4.88
N GLU A 221 -6.71 -0.07 6.15
CA GLU A 221 -7.56 0.79 6.96
C GLU A 221 -6.74 1.94 7.56
N PHE A 222 -7.36 3.11 7.73
CA PHE A 222 -6.73 4.31 8.28
C PHE A 222 -7.54 4.85 9.45
N LEU A 223 -6.88 5.47 10.44
CA LEU A 223 -7.55 5.97 11.63
C LEU A 223 -8.68 6.98 11.34
N ASP A 224 -8.61 7.67 10.21
CA ASP A 224 -9.61 8.63 9.74
C ASP A 224 -10.83 8.00 9.04
N GLY A 225 -10.86 6.67 8.88
CA GLY A 225 -11.93 5.94 8.19
C GLY A 225 -11.86 5.98 6.67
N SER A 226 -10.84 6.60 6.08
CA SER A 226 -10.70 6.72 4.62
C SER A 226 -10.18 5.46 3.93
N GLY A 227 -9.72 4.47 4.70
CA GLY A 227 -9.16 3.21 4.22
C GLY A 227 -10.20 2.20 3.73
N TYR A 228 -9.74 0.99 3.41
CA TYR A 228 -10.54 -0.10 2.86
C TYR A 228 -10.05 -1.46 3.41
N PRO A 229 -10.82 -2.56 3.32
CA PRO A 229 -12.12 -2.72 2.65
C PRO A 229 -13.36 -2.43 3.50
N GLY A 230 -13.21 -2.28 4.81
CA GLY A 230 -14.27 -2.08 5.80
C GLY A 230 -14.53 -0.62 6.18
N ASN A 231 -13.67 0.33 5.75
CA ASN A 231 -13.76 1.75 6.12
C ASN A 231 -13.75 1.93 7.65
N LEU A 232 -12.90 1.16 8.31
CA LEU A 232 -12.73 1.20 9.77
C LEU A 232 -11.95 2.46 10.16
N GLY A 233 -12.27 3.04 11.31
CA GLY A 233 -11.57 4.20 11.86
C GLY A 233 -11.28 4.05 13.35
N GLY A 234 -10.29 4.80 13.84
CA GLY A 234 -9.91 4.83 15.25
C GLY A 234 -9.73 3.45 15.89
N ASP A 235 -10.45 3.21 16.99
CA ASP A 235 -10.38 1.98 17.80
C ASP A 235 -11.05 0.75 17.18
N ALA A 236 -11.70 0.91 16.01
CA ALA A 236 -12.18 -0.24 15.25
C ALA A 236 -11.04 -1.01 14.57
N ILE A 237 -9.90 -0.37 14.31
CA ILE A 237 -8.72 -0.99 13.71
C ILE A 237 -7.87 -1.63 14.81
N SER A 238 -7.52 -2.91 14.65
CA SER A 238 -6.68 -3.62 15.61
C SER A 238 -5.29 -2.99 15.73
N PRO A 239 -4.60 -3.14 16.88
CA PRO A 239 -3.23 -2.64 17.03
C PRO A 239 -2.29 -3.15 15.95
N LEU A 240 -2.40 -4.44 15.57
CA LEU A 240 -1.57 -5.01 14.51
C LEU A 240 -2.00 -4.51 13.11
N GLY A 241 -3.29 -4.28 12.86
CA GLY A 241 -3.78 -3.62 11.64
C GLY A 241 -3.20 -2.20 11.47
N ARG A 242 -3.14 -1.41 12.55
CA ARG A 242 -2.49 -0.08 12.54
C ARG A 242 -1.00 -0.17 12.22
N ILE A 243 -0.31 -1.18 12.76
CA ILE A 243 1.11 -1.44 12.47
C ILE A 243 1.28 -1.76 10.98
N LEU A 244 0.48 -2.67 10.41
CA LEU A 244 0.60 -3.02 8.99
C LEU A 244 0.24 -1.85 8.08
N SER A 245 -0.80 -1.06 8.41
CA SER A 245 -1.18 0.14 7.65
C SER A 245 -0.08 1.20 7.60
N LEU A 246 0.58 1.48 8.74
CA LEU A 246 1.76 2.34 8.73
C LEU A 246 2.94 1.69 7.98
N GLY A 247 3.13 0.38 8.16
CA GLY A 247 4.16 -0.40 7.50
C GLY A 247 4.10 -0.27 6.00
N GLU A 248 2.90 -0.34 5.42
CA GLU A 248 2.68 -0.23 3.97
C GLU A 248 3.26 1.04 3.37
N LEU A 249 3.06 2.19 4.03
CA LEU A 249 3.66 3.46 3.63
C LEU A 249 5.19 3.43 3.78
N VAL A 250 5.68 2.96 4.92
CA VAL A 250 7.11 2.97 5.26
C VAL A 250 7.91 2.06 4.34
N THR A 251 7.52 0.80 4.22
CA THR A 251 8.24 -0.21 3.44
C THR A 251 8.17 0.07 1.96
N SER A 252 7.04 0.54 1.44
CA SER A 252 6.91 0.93 0.03
C SER A 252 7.90 2.02 -0.34
N LEU A 253 7.99 3.10 0.46
CA LEU A 253 8.92 4.19 0.19
C LEU A 253 10.39 3.76 0.32
N LEU A 254 10.70 2.95 1.33
CA LEU A 254 12.06 2.47 1.55
C LEU A 254 12.50 1.40 0.53
N ALA A 255 11.55 0.69 -0.10
CA ALA A 255 11.82 -0.28 -1.17
C ALA A 255 12.14 0.38 -2.52
N SER A 256 11.77 1.66 -2.69
CA SER A 256 11.83 2.37 -3.98
C SER A 256 13.25 2.61 -4.51
N ASN A 257 14.27 2.54 -3.64
CA ASN A 257 15.62 3.05 -3.89
C ASN A 257 15.67 4.51 -4.41
N GLU A 258 14.57 5.27 -4.26
CA GLU A 258 14.53 6.68 -4.64
C GLU A 258 15.45 7.50 -3.72
N PRO A 259 16.19 8.49 -4.26
CA PRO A 259 16.97 9.41 -3.44
C PRO A 259 16.09 10.09 -2.38
N ALA A 260 16.64 10.30 -1.18
CA ALA A 260 15.96 10.92 -0.04
C ALA A 260 14.58 10.30 0.31
N CYS A 261 14.40 8.99 0.08
CA CYS A 261 13.18 8.27 0.46
C CYS A 261 12.78 8.48 1.92
N GLU A 262 13.74 8.61 2.84
CA GLU A 262 13.46 8.88 4.26
C GLU A 262 13.02 10.32 4.53
N LEU A 263 13.59 11.33 3.85
CA LEU A 263 13.08 12.71 3.92
C LEU A 263 11.63 12.76 3.42
N ARG A 264 11.37 12.08 2.31
CA ARG A 264 10.04 11.96 1.73
C ARG A 264 9.08 11.24 2.67
N LEU A 265 9.49 10.14 3.30
CA LEU A 265 8.72 9.47 4.35
C LEU A 265 8.36 10.43 5.48
N ARG A 266 9.33 11.21 5.99
CA ARG A 266 9.09 12.20 7.05
C ARG A 266 8.08 13.28 6.64
N VAL A 267 8.14 13.77 5.41
CA VAL A 267 7.14 14.71 4.87
C VAL A 267 5.76 14.05 4.82
N LEU A 268 5.66 12.84 4.29
CA LEU A 268 4.41 12.11 4.15
C LEU A 268 3.77 11.78 5.50
N LEU A 269 4.55 11.36 6.49
CA LEU A 269 4.06 11.09 7.84
C LEU A 269 3.53 12.35 8.53
N ARG A 270 4.18 13.51 8.33
CA ARG A 270 3.68 14.79 8.86
C ARG A 270 2.40 15.23 8.15
N MET A 271 2.33 15.06 6.83
CA MET A 271 1.16 15.40 6.01
C MET A 271 -0.04 14.46 6.26
N ASN A 272 0.22 13.21 6.65
CA ASN A 272 -0.80 12.18 6.81
C ASN A 272 -0.93 11.69 8.26
N GLY A 273 -0.49 12.48 9.25
CA GLY A 273 -0.49 12.07 10.67
C GLY A 273 -1.88 11.71 11.23
N HIS A 274 -2.96 12.20 10.60
CA HIS A 274 -4.33 11.85 10.96
C HIS A 274 -4.74 10.42 10.58
N ARG A 275 -4.00 9.77 9.68
CA ARG A 275 -4.26 8.40 9.20
C ARG A 275 -3.61 7.32 10.06
N TYR A 276 -2.59 7.67 10.82
CA TYR A 276 -1.71 6.73 11.51
C TYR A 276 -1.62 7.02 13.00
N ASP A 277 -1.34 5.99 13.79
CA ASP A 277 -1.18 6.13 15.24
C ASP A 277 0.08 6.94 15.57
N ALA A 278 -0.08 8.01 16.33
CA ALA A 278 0.99 8.98 16.60
C ALA A 278 2.20 8.33 17.29
N ALA A 279 2.00 7.37 18.19
CA ALA A 279 3.10 6.69 18.87
C ALA A 279 3.89 5.79 17.90
N LEU A 280 3.19 5.17 16.94
CA LEU A 280 3.83 4.37 15.91
C LEU A 280 4.64 5.25 14.94
N VAL A 281 4.06 6.38 14.51
CA VAL A 281 4.73 7.37 13.67
C VAL A 281 5.99 7.92 14.35
N GLU A 282 5.89 8.30 15.62
CA GLU A 282 7.04 8.81 16.38
C GLU A 282 8.19 7.80 16.42
N ARG A 283 7.88 6.51 16.68
CA ARG A 283 8.89 5.44 16.69
C ARG A 283 9.61 5.30 15.34
N VAL A 284 8.89 5.42 14.23
CA VAL A 284 9.48 5.44 12.87
C VAL A 284 10.38 6.66 12.70
N MET A 285 9.88 7.86 13.02
CA MET A 285 10.62 9.12 12.86
C MET A 285 11.95 9.10 13.63
N GLN A 286 11.97 8.56 14.85
CA GLN A 286 13.17 8.41 15.68
C GLN A 286 14.25 7.50 15.06
N ASN A 287 13.89 6.65 14.09
CA ASN A 287 14.79 5.70 13.43
C ASN A 287 15.03 6.01 11.95
N THR A 288 14.53 7.15 11.47
CA THR A 288 14.95 7.74 10.20
C THR A 288 16.24 8.53 10.37
N GLU A 289 17.00 8.71 9.29
CA GLU A 289 18.24 9.46 9.30
C GLU A 289 18.01 10.90 9.76
N PRO A 290 18.89 11.42 10.63
CA PRO A 290 18.94 12.87 10.84
C PRO A 290 19.24 13.55 9.50
N GLN A 291 18.50 14.63 9.23
CA GLN A 291 18.60 15.37 7.98
C GLN A 291 20.00 15.97 7.86
N THR A 292 20.69 15.68 6.76
CA THR A 292 21.98 16.31 6.42
C THR A 292 21.95 16.85 5.00
N GLU A 293 22.62 17.98 4.78
CA GLU A 293 22.72 18.66 3.47
C GLU A 293 23.21 17.73 2.34
N GLY A 294 23.95 16.66 2.68
CA GLY A 294 24.44 15.68 1.72
C GLY A 294 23.37 14.81 1.06
N GLN A 295 22.19 14.66 1.67
CA GLN A 295 21.09 13.82 1.17
C GLN A 295 20.26 14.48 0.06
N SER A 296 20.41 15.80 -0.12
CA SER A 296 19.65 16.60 -1.10
C SER A 296 20.21 16.48 -2.53
N LYS A 297 21.45 15.98 -2.68
CA LYS A 297 22.17 15.98 -3.95
C LYS A 297 21.49 15.10 -5.01
N GLY A 298 21.11 15.72 -6.13
CA GLY A 298 20.59 15.02 -7.32
C GLY A 298 19.07 14.88 -7.35
N LEU A 299 18.34 15.49 -6.42
CA LEU A 299 16.88 15.53 -6.44
C LEU A 299 16.37 16.69 -7.30
N ALA A 300 15.29 16.45 -8.02
CA ALA A 300 14.60 17.49 -8.76
C ALA A 300 13.92 18.45 -7.78
N VAL A 301 14.56 19.59 -7.55
CA VAL A 301 14.00 20.68 -6.76
C VAL A 301 13.08 21.51 -7.64
N MET A 302 11.91 21.86 -7.13
CA MET A 302 10.96 22.73 -7.83
C MET A 302 11.49 24.16 -7.86
N ALA A 303 11.35 24.84 -9.01
CA ALA A 303 11.83 26.21 -9.15
C ALA A 303 11.16 27.19 -8.18
N ASP A 304 9.86 27.03 -7.92
CA ASP A 304 9.09 27.93 -7.06
C ASP A 304 8.05 27.17 -6.22
N PRO A 305 8.48 26.41 -5.21
CA PRO A 305 7.57 25.61 -4.41
C PRO A 305 6.64 26.48 -3.54
N VAL A 306 7.09 27.68 -3.15
CA VAL A 306 6.30 28.62 -2.34
C VAL A 306 5.04 29.06 -3.08
N ASN A 307 5.17 29.54 -4.32
CA ASN A 307 4.00 29.93 -5.09
C ASN A 307 3.07 28.75 -5.39
N ARG A 308 3.61 27.54 -5.63
CA ARG A 308 2.77 26.35 -5.80
C ARG A 308 1.95 26.03 -4.54
N LEU A 309 2.55 26.13 -3.35
CA LEU A 309 1.82 25.90 -2.10
C LEU A 309 0.73 26.97 -1.87
N LEU A 310 1.00 28.23 -2.22
CA LEU A 310 -0.01 29.31 -2.19
C LEU A 310 -1.16 29.05 -3.18
N GLU A 311 -0.86 28.59 -4.40
CA GLU A 311 -1.88 28.18 -5.38
C GLU A 311 -2.76 27.03 -4.87
N ILE A 312 -2.15 26.03 -4.22
CA ILE A 312 -2.86 24.91 -3.61
C ILE A 312 -3.79 25.40 -2.49
N ASP A 313 -3.29 26.22 -1.54
CA ASP A 313 -4.13 26.77 -0.47
C ASP A 313 -5.30 27.58 -1.04
N ALA A 314 -5.06 28.40 -2.07
CA ALA A 314 -6.09 29.21 -2.72
C ALA A 314 -7.17 28.37 -3.43
N ILE A 315 -6.84 27.18 -3.93
CA ILE A 315 -7.83 26.24 -4.47
C ILE A 315 -8.60 25.59 -3.33
N LEU A 316 -7.91 25.09 -2.30
CA LEU A 316 -8.55 24.43 -1.15
C LEU A 316 -9.48 25.40 -0.39
N SER A 317 -9.12 26.67 -0.26
CA SER A 317 -9.92 27.71 0.40
C SER A 317 -11.14 28.13 -0.43
N ALA A 318 -11.07 27.97 -1.75
CA ALA A 318 -12.15 28.29 -2.68
C ALA A 318 -13.17 27.16 -2.87
N TRP A 319 -13.15 26.12 -2.00
CA TRP A 319 -14.15 25.08 -2.03
C TRP A 319 -15.56 25.68 -1.91
N PRO A 320 -16.51 25.38 -2.81
CA PRO A 320 -17.81 26.03 -2.86
C PRO A 320 -18.78 25.49 -1.80
N CYS A 321 -18.51 25.79 -0.52
CA CYS A 321 -19.30 25.34 0.64
C CYS A 321 -20.79 25.65 0.52
N GLU A 322 -21.13 26.79 -0.11
CA GLU A 322 -22.50 27.28 -0.21
C GLU A 322 -23.41 26.37 -1.03
N LEU A 323 -22.84 25.59 -1.95
CA LEU A 323 -23.59 24.60 -2.73
C LEU A 323 -24.32 23.60 -1.85
N ALA A 324 -23.78 23.26 -0.67
CA ALA A 324 -24.43 22.31 0.24
C ALA A 324 -25.81 22.77 0.74
N GLY A 325 -26.10 24.07 0.68
CA GLY A 325 -27.39 24.67 1.06
C GLY A 325 -28.43 24.73 -0.07
N HIS A 326 -28.08 24.35 -1.31
CA HIS A 326 -29.02 24.40 -2.43
C HIS A 326 -30.14 23.37 -2.27
N ALA A 327 -31.39 23.82 -2.38
CA ALA A 327 -32.59 22.99 -2.20
C ALA A 327 -32.66 21.80 -3.17
N ASP A 328 -32.11 21.95 -4.38
CA ASP A 328 -32.19 20.97 -5.46
C ASP A 328 -31.19 19.80 -5.32
N LEU A 329 -30.36 19.78 -4.27
CA LEU A 329 -29.39 18.71 -4.05
C LEU A 329 -29.97 17.54 -3.25
N SER A 330 -29.80 16.34 -3.81
CA SER A 330 -30.05 15.08 -3.09
C SER A 330 -29.19 15.00 -1.82
N ALA A 331 -29.68 14.26 -0.81
CA ALA A 331 -28.95 14.05 0.45
C ALA A 331 -27.53 13.50 0.20
N ALA A 332 -27.40 12.50 -0.68
CA ALA A 332 -26.10 11.93 -1.05
C ALA A 332 -25.13 12.95 -1.66
N ARG A 333 -25.61 13.91 -2.46
CA ARG A 333 -24.77 14.98 -3.02
C ARG A 333 -24.35 15.97 -1.93
N ARG A 334 -25.26 16.32 -1.01
CA ARG A 334 -24.94 17.17 0.15
C ARG A 334 -23.89 16.53 1.06
N ASP A 335 -24.06 15.24 1.37
CA ASP A 335 -23.10 14.48 2.18
C ASP A 335 -21.72 14.43 1.50
N ASN A 336 -21.70 14.24 0.18
CA ASN A 336 -20.45 14.28 -0.58
C ASN A 336 -19.77 15.65 -0.51
N LEU A 337 -20.52 16.74 -0.74
CA LEU A 337 -19.98 18.11 -0.67
C LEU A 337 -19.43 18.41 0.73
N ALA A 338 -20.15 18.01 1.78
CA ALA A 338 -19.72 18.18 3.17
C ALA A 338 -18.44 17.38 3.46
N ALA A 339 -18.35 16.14 2.99
CA ALA A 339 -17.16 15.30 3.16
C ALA A 339 -15.91 15.92 2.49
N VAL A 340 -16.03 16.41 1.25
CA VAL A 340 -14.90 17.04 0.54
C VAL A 340 -14.56 18.41 1.15
N ALA A 341 -15.54 19.16 1.66
CA ALA A 341 -15.28 20.38 2.43
C ALA A 341 -14.43 20.10 3.68
N ALA A 342 -14.82 19.07 4.46
CA ALA A 342 -14.10 18.66 5.65
C ALA A 342 -12.67 18.22 5.35
N GLN A 343 -12.48 17.44 4.27
CA GLN A 343 -11.15 17.00 3.82
C GLN A 343 -10.28 18.16 3.31
N SER A 344 -10.86 19.10 2.56
CA SER A 344 -10.17 20.31 2.12
C SER A 344 -9.69 21.15 3.30
N ALA A 345 -10.57 21.36 4.29
CA ALA A 345 -10.23 22.09 5.51
C ALA A 345 -9.18 21.36 6.35
N GLN A 346 -9.22 20.02 6.39
CA GLN A 346 -8.22 19.21 7.07
C GLN A 346 -6.84 19.34 6.42
N LEU A 347 -6.76 19.24 5.09
CA LEU A 347 -5.51 19.40 4.36
C LEU A 347 -4.88 20.78 4.61
N ARG A 348 -5.70 21.84 4.62
CA ARG A 348 -5.21 23.20 4.96
C ARG A 348 -4.66 23.29 6.39
N ARG A 349 -5.33 22.68 7.38
CA ARG A 349 -4.83 22.65 8.77
C ARG A 349 -3.51 21.89 8.86
N THR A 350 -3.39 20.76 8.17
CA THR A 350 -2.15 19.97 8.10
C THR A 350 -1.02 20.80 7.49
N LEU A 351 -1.26 21.47 6.35
CA LEU A 351 -0.28 22.34 5.70
C LEU A 351 0.18 23.45 6.65
N ALA A 352 -0.74 24.13 7.32
CA ALA A 352 -0.40 25.14 8.31
C ALA A 352 0.42 24.56 9.48
N ALA A 353 0.09 23.35 9.96
CA ALA A 353 0.80 22.69 11.06
C ALA A 353 2.25 22.30 10.70
N VAL A 354 2.55 22.11 9.42
CA VAL A 354 3.92 21.83 8.93
C VAL A 354 4.65 23.09 8.43
N GLY A 355 4.13 24.29 8.75
CA GLY A 355 4.78 25.56 8.42
C GLY A 355 4.40 26.15 7.06
N VAL A 356 3.36 25.61 6.41
CA VAL A 356 2.87 26.03 5.09
C VAL A 356 1.60 26.86 5.25
N ALA A 357 1.59 27.82 6.17
CA ALA A 357 0.52 28.81 6.24
C ALA A 357 0.80 29.96 5.24
N PRO A 358 -0.21 30.51 4.55
CA PRO A 358 0.00 31.58 3.56
C PRO A 358 0.80 32.77 4.09
N GLN A 359 0.57 33.18 5.35
CA GLN A 359 1.32 34.28 5.96
C GLN A 359 2.80 33.94 6.19
N GLN A 360 3.10 32.68 6.54
CA GLN A 360 4.48 32.21 6.75
C GLN A 360 5.21 32.08 5.41
N LEU A 361 4.54 31.53 4.40
CA LEU A 361 5.07 31.45 3.03
C LEU A 361 5.38 32.82 2.43
N ALA A 362 4.48 33.79 2.63
CA ALA A 362 4.69 35.16 2.16
C ALA A 362 5.91 35.84 2.82
N GLN A 363 6.29 35.42 4.03
CA GLN A 363 7.48 35.93 4.73
C GLN A 363 8.77 35.26 4.26
N LEU A 364 8.72 34.00 3.82
CA LEU A 364 9.89 33.27 3.33
C LEU A 364 10.41 33.82 1.99
N GLY A 365 9.50 34.18 1.07
CA GLY A 365 9.87 34.59 -0.29
C GLY A 365 10.50 33.44 -1.10
N SER A 366 10.54 33.56 -2.43
CA SER A 366 11.14 32.53 -3.31
C SER A 366 12.65 32.73 -3.53
N GLU A 367 13.19 33.92 -3.25
CA GLU A 367 14.55 34.32 -3.70
C GLU A 367 15.68 33.94 -2.73
N ALA A 368 15.40 33.31 -1.58
CA ALA A 368 16.41 33.07 -0.53
C ALA A 368 16.30 31.70 0.19
N LEU A 369 15.64 30.70 -0.42
CA LEU A 369 15.54 29.38 0.18
C LEU A 369 16.87 28.62 0.04
N ASP A 370 17.34 28.01 1.13
CA ASP A 370 18.40 27.01 1.03
C ASP A 370 17.91 25.76 0.28
N GLU A 371 18.84 25.00 -0.29
CA GLU A 371 18.54 23.83 -1.13
C GLU A 371 17.71 22.77 -0.38
N PHE A 372 17.94 22.63 0.93
CA PHE A 372 17.26 21.65 1.76
C PHE A 372 15.80 22.03 2.00
N LEU A 373 15.53 23.28 2.37
CA LEU A 373 14.18 23.81 2.55
C LEU A 373 13.42 23.83 1.23
N GLN A 374 14.09 24.17 0.12
CA GLN A 374 13.47 24.12 -1.21
C GLN A 374 13.05 22.70 -1.60
N LEU A 375 13.86 21.69 -1.27
CA LEU A 375 13.52 20.27 -1.47
C LEU A 375 12.33 19.84 -0.59
N GLU A 376 12.34 20.20 0.70
CA GLU A 376 11.24 19.87 1.61
C GLU A 376 9.91 20.48 1.16
N LEU A 377 9.91 21.75 0.76
CA LEU A 377 8.74 22.42 0.19
C LEU A 377 8.32 21.77 -1.14
N SER A 378 9.26 21.32 -1.97
CA SER A 378 8.95 20.61 -3.22
C SER A 378 8.21 19.29 -2.96
N LEU A 379 8.63 18.53 -1.94
CA LEU A 379 7.95 17.31 -1.52
C LEU A 379 6.55 17.60 -0.96
N LEU A 380 6.39 18.69 -0.22
CA LEU A 380 5.09 19.15 0.27
C LEU A 380 4.14 19.52 -0.89
N VAL A 381 4.65 20.19 -1.93
CA VAL A 381 3.88 20.47 -3.16
C VAL A 381 3.44 19.17 -3.82
N GLN A 382 4.35 18.21 -4.03
CA GLN A 382 4.02 16.94 -4.67
C GLN A 382 2.90 16.21 -3.92
N GLU A 383 3.03 16.09 -2.59
CA GLU A 383 2.04 15.40 -1.77
C GLU A 383 0.69 16.13 -1.74
N SER A 384 0.69 17.44 -1.50
CA SER A 384 -0.55 18.22 -1.46
C SER A 384 -1.26 18.29 -2.82
N THR A 385 -0.50 18.30 -3.93
CA THR A 385 -1.05 18.18 -5.29
C THR A 385 -1.69 16.82 -5.51
N TRP A 386 -1.07 15.74 -5.02
CA TRP A 386 -1.65 14.40 -5.08
C TRP A 386 -2.96 14.33 -4.29
N GLN A 387 -3.00 14.87 -3.07
CA GLN A 387 -4.22 14.92 -2.26
C GLN A 387 -5.32 15.77 -2.94
N LEU A 388 -4.97 16.92 -3.52
CA LEU A 388 -5.91 17.75 -4.29
C LEU A 388 -6.50 16.99 -5.48
N ARG A 389 -5.68 16.26 -6.24
CA ARG A 389 -6.13 15.39 -7.33
C ARG A 389 -7.10 14.31 -6.82
N SER A 390 -6.81 13.72 -5.67
CA SER A 390 -7.68 12.73 -5.03
C SER A 390 -9.05 13.32 -4.66
N LEU A 391 -9.08 14.52 -4.06
CA LEU A 391 -10.32 15.26 -3.75
C LEU A 391 -11.15 15.55 -5.01
N ALA A 392 -10.50 16.00 -6.10
CA ALA A 392 -11.18 16.24 -7.37
C ALA A 392 -11.78 14.96 -7.96
N ARG A 393 -11.05 13.83 -7.92
CA ARG A 393 -11.55 12.53 -8.37
C ARG A 393 -12.69 12.01 -7.50
N GLN A 394 -12.58 12.12 -6.18
CA GLN A 394 -13.64 11.75 -5.23
C GLN A 394 -14.92 12.55 -5.51
N THR A 395 -14.77 13.86 -5.71
CA THR A 395 -15.88 14.76 -6.04
C THR A 395 -16.63 14.27 -7.28
N ARG A 396 -15.91 14.03 -8.38
CA ARG A 396 -16.49 13.53 -9.64
C ARG A 396 -17.17 12.16 -9.46
N ARG A 397 -16.48 11.22 -8.79
CA ARG A 397 -16.96 9.85 -8.57
C ARG A 397 -18.28 9.81 -7.79
N ARG A 398 -18.39 10.64 -6.75
CA ARG A 398 -19.56 10.68 -5.87
C ARG A 398 -20.67 11.58 -6.38
N TRP A 399 -20.37 12.56 -7.25
CA TRP A 399 -21.39 13.42 -7.86
C TRP A 399 -22.30 12.66 -8.82
N ARG A 400 -21.73 11.72 -9.61
CA ARG A 400 -22.37 10.92 -10.68
C ARG A 400 -23.27 11.78 -11.58
N LEU A 401 -22.72 12.22 -12.71
CA LEU A 401 -23.51 12.87 -13.74
C LEU A 401 -24.48 11.85 -14.32
N GLU A 402 -25.78 12.15 -14.30
CA GLU A 402 -26.74 11.48 -15.17
C GLU A 402 -26.43 11.87 -16.64
N ALA A 403 -26.94 11.11 -17.61
CA ALA A 403 -26.81 11.51 -19.01
C ALA A 403 -27.38 12.93 -19.16
N ASP A 404 -26.55 13.87 -19.62
CA ASP A 404 -26.81 15.32 -19.78
C ASP A 404 -26.71 16.21 -18.52
N ALA A 405 -26.34 15.68 -17.35
CA ALA A 405 -26.07 16.53 -16.18
C ALA A 405 -24.74 17.30 -16.31
N ARG A 406 -24.72 18.56 -15.86
CA ARG A 406 -23.49 19.36 -15.66
C ARG A 406 -23.25 19.59 -14.17
N TYR A 407 -22.00 19.82 -13.80
CA TYR A 407 -21.69 20.34 -12.47
C TYR A 407 -22.20 21.79 -12.35
N PRO A 408 -22.62 22.24 -11.15
CA PRO A 408 -22.84 23.66 -10.90
C PRO A 408 -21.58 24.46 -11.24
N ASP A 409 -21.73 25.67 -11.78
CA ASP A 409 -20.60 26.47 -12.28
C ASP A 409 -19.49 26.67 -11.25
N ALA A 410 -19.85 26.92 -9.98
CA ALA A 410 -18.88 27.06 -8.90
C ALA A 410 -18.07 25.77 -8.65
N LEU A 411 -18.70 24.60 -8.79
CA LEU A 411 -18.04 23.30 -8.64
C LEU A 411 -17.17 22.99 -9.87
N GLN A 412 -17.66 23.26 -11.07
CA GLN A 412 -16.89 23.12 -12.30
C GLN A 412 -15.64 23.99 -12.28
N PHE A 413 -15.78 25.26 -11.88
CA PHE A 413 -14.67 26.20 -11.75
C PHE A 413 -13.60 25.71 -10.76
N TRP A 414 -14.01 25.17 -9.61
CA TRP A 414 -13.08 24.59 -8.65
C TRP A 414 -12.33 23.38 -9.23
N LEU A 415 -13.06 22.47 -9.91
CA LEU A 415 -12.50 21.28 -10.54
C LEU A 415 -11.49 21.64 -11.65
N ASP A 416 -11.80 22.64 -12.48
CA ASP A 416 -10.92 23.08 -13.56
C ASP A 416 -9.62 23.70 -13.03
N ARG A 417 -9.71 24.51 -11.96
CA ARG A 417 -8.52 25.05 -11.28
C ARG A 417 -7.64 23.94 -10.70
N ALA A 418 -8.26 22.95 -10.04
CA ALA A 418 -7.54 21.80 -9.49
C ALA A 418 -6.82 21.02 -10.61
N ASP A 419 -7.51 20.70 -11.70
CA ASP A 419 -6.92 19.97 -12.83
C ASP A 419 -5.80 20.76 -13.52
N THR A 420 -5.97 22.08 -13.70
CA THR A 420 -4.96 22.96 -14.31
C THR A 420 -3.67 22.97 -13.49
N LEU A 421 -3.80 23.15 -12.17
CA LEU A 421 -2.64 23.14 -11.28
C LEU A 421 -1.96 21.77 -11.27
N VAL A 422 -2.75 20.71 -11.10
CA VAL A 422 -2.26 19.33 -11.11
C VAL A 422 -1.53 19.00 -12.42
N ALA A 423 -2.04 19.42 -13.57
CA ALA A 423 -1.40 19.24 -14.86
C ALA A 423 -0.07 20.01 -14.96
N SER A 424 -0.01 21.23 -14.42
CA SER A 424 1.22 22.06 -14.44
C SER A 424 2.36 21.52 -13.57
N ILE A 425 2.03 20.73 -12.55
CA ILE A 425 3.00 20.09 -11.63
C ILE A 425 3.36 18.67 -12.09
N SER A 426 2.56 18.07 -12.98
CA SER A 426 2.69 16.67 -13.40
C SER A 426 3.92 16.43 -14.29
N GLY A 427 5.09 16.28 -13.63
CA GLY A 427 6.32 15.68 -14.16
C GLY A 427 6.99 14.69 -13.18
N THR A 428 6.48 14.57 -11.95
CA THR A 428 7.06 13.72 -10.89
C THR A 428 5.95 13.18 -9.98
N ALA A 429 5.15 12.22 -10.49
CA ALA A 429 4.32 11.42 -9.61
C ALA A 429 5.18 10.27 -9.06
N PRO A 430 5.42 10.19 -7.74
CA PRO A 430 6.17 9.07 -7.23
C PRO A 430 5.40 7.76 -7.38
N VAL A 431 6.19 6.73 -7.61
CA VAL A 431 5.83 5.44 -8.20
C VAL A 431 4.90 4.57 -7.33
N GLN A 432 4.87 4.76 -6.01
CA GLN A 432 4.35 3.75 -5.08
C GLN A 432 3.18 4.14 -4.16
N LEU A 433 2.72 5.39 -4.17
CA LEU A 433 1.52 5.80 -3.39
C LEU A 433 0.19 5.59 -4.12
N ARG A 434 0.21 5.01 -5.33
CA ARG A 434 -0.98 4.83 -6.18
C ARG A 434 -1.98 3.80 -5.65
N VAL A 435 -1.57 2.94 -4.71
CA VAL A 435 -2.44 1.94 -4.04
C VAL A 435 -3.36 2.59 -3.00
N MET A 436 -3.12 3.86 -2.64
CA MET A 436 -3.92 4.62 -1.66
C MET A 436 -5.01 5.55 -2.28
N GLU A 437 -5.24 5.49 -3.60
CA GLU A 437 -6.30 6.24 -4.31
C GLU A 437 -7.67 5.58 -4.28
#